data_AF-A0A8K1CZI3-F1
#
_entry.id   AF-A0A8K1CZI3-F1
#
_cell.length_a   1.000
_cell.length_b   1.000
_cell.length_c   1.000
_cell.angle_alpha   90.00
_cell.angle_beta   90.00
_cell.angle_gamma   90.00
#
_symmetry.space_group_name_H-M   'P 1'
#
loop_
_entity.id
_entity.type
_entity.pdbx_description
1 polymer ?
#
loop_
_entity_poly.entity_id
_entity_poly.type
_entity_poly.pdbx_seq_one_letter_code
_entity_poly.pdbx_strand_id
1 'polypeptide(L)'
;PPYGLRKIESLTNSRIVPPNSLRVKNGEIIGIYVNDPLGMSEVTRGLTEVFGEPPYFVESFKELGDRIMRLKRKLELKVIVGGPGSWELTIDVPDWIDTVLVGEAEITLPRLLKERDFPKVVYGEESDKFFPIRGPSALAEVEISRKERKIPLEVFKKEMEIQSKYHGKVNLISKDLFSYKPEEELFSLLKLASSYGKVYFSQITVESVPEVRLERVREILGLNENNWRSPVLST
;
A
#
# COMPACT_ATOMS: atom_id res chain seq x y z
N PRO A 1 -7.99 -6.02 -3.30
CA PRO A 1 -7.76 -4.99 -2.26
C PRO A 1 -6.35 -4.38 -2.43
N PRO A 2 -6.08 -3.19 -1.87
CA PRO A 2 -4.75 -2.57 -1.89
C PRO A 2 -3.67 -3.48 -1.28
N TYR A 3 -2.43 -3.37 -1.76
CA TYR A 3 -1.28 -4.12 -1.23
C TYR A 3 -1.06 -3.92 0.26
N GLY A 4 -1.07 -2.67 0.73
CA GLY A 4 -0.90 -2.36 2.15
C GLY A 4 -1.95 -3.04 3.03
N LEU A 5 -3.20 -3.16 2.57
CA LEU A 5 -4.25 -3.85 3.31
C LEU A 5 -4.02 -5.37 3.38
N ARG A 6 -3.42 -5.98 2.33
CA ARG A 6 -2.99 -7.39 2.35
C ARG A 6 -1.87 -7.63 3.35
N LYS A 7 -0.97 -6.66 3.55
CA LYS A 7 0.03 -6.73 4.61
C LYS A 7 -0.64 -6.75 5.99
N ILE A 8 -1.59 -5.85 6.24
CA ILE A 8 -2.33 -5.85 7.51
C ILE A 8 -3.07 -7.17 7.75
N GLU A 9 -3.71 -7.74 6.72
CA GLU A 9 -4.35 -9.05 6.79
C GLU A 9 -3.36 -10.17 7.20
N SER A 10 -2.15 -10.18 6.64
CA SER A 10 -1.10 -11.12 7.03
C SER A 10 -0.65 -10.98 8.48
N LEU A 11 -0.63 -9.74 9.00
CA LEU A 11 -0.19 -9.44 10.36
C LEU A 11 -1.25 -9.75 11.42
N THR A 12 -2.52 -9.54 11.08
CA THR A 12 -3.63 -9.54 12.06
C THR A 12 -4.63 -10.67 11.88
N ASN A 13 -4.54 -11.43 10.79
CA ASN A 13 -5.57 -12.39 10.35
C ASN A 13 -6.96 -11.75 10.17
N SER A 14 -7.01 -10.43 9.94
CA SER A 14 -8.26 -9.68 9.79
C SER A 14 -8.99 -10.04 8.49
N ARG A 15 -10.31 -9.82 8.49
CA ARG A 15 -11.14 -9.98 7.30
C ARG A 15 -11.18 -8.66 6.52
N ILE A 16 -10.74 -8.70 5.26
CA ILE A 16 -10.89 -7.56 4.35
C ILE A 16 -12.30 -7.55 3.75
N VAL A 17 -12.98 -6.39 3.82
CA VAL A 17 -14.28 -6.15 3.18
C VAL A 17 -14.29 -4.79 2.48
N PRO A 18 -15.04 -4.62 1.38
CA PRO A 18 -15.29 -3.28 0.86
C PRO A 18 -16.18 -2.49 1.83
N PRO A 19 -16.11 -1.14 1.85
CA PRO A 19 -16.88 -0.30 2.76
C PRO A 19 -18.39 -0.64 2.78
N ASN A 20 -19.00 -0.84 1.61
CA ASN A 20 -20.43 -1.13 1.49
C ASN A 20 -20.84 -2.46 2.16
N SER A 21 -19.94 -3.42 2.26
CA SER A 21 -20.18 -4.74 2.86
C SER A 21 -19.80 -4.81 4.34
N LEU A 22 -19.43 -3.68 4.98
CA LEU A 22 -19.04 -3.62 6.38
C LEU A 22 -20.16 -4.15 7.30
N ARG A 23 -19.87 -5.24 8.00
CA ARG A 23 -20.74 -5.81 9.05
C ARG A 23 -19.87 -6.03 10.27
N VAL A 24 -20.24 -5.42 11.39
CA VAL A 24 -19.45 -5.42 12.62
C VAL A 24 -20.29 -5.86 13.82
N LYS A 25 -19.64 -6.47 14.80
CA LYS A 25 -20.21 -6.86 16.09
C LYS A 25 -19.68 -5.95 17.21
N ASN A 26 -20.35 -5.97 18.35
CA ASN A 26 -19.88 -5.26 19.54
C ASN A 26 -18.48 -5.73 19.93
N GLY A 27 -17.59 -4.80 20.29
CA GLY A 27 -16.22 -5.06 20.71
C GLY A 27 -15.22 -5.28 19.57
N GLU A 28 -15.64 -5.22 18.30
CA GLU A 28 -14.74 -5.36 17.16
C GLU A 28 -13.92 -4.08 16.89
N ILE A 29 -12.76 -4.28 16.27
CA ILE A 29 -11.88 -3.21 15.81
C ILE A 29 -12.01 -3.10 14.29
N ILE A 30 -12.27 -1.90 13.80
CA ILE A 30 -12.36 -1.57 12.39
C ILE A 30 -11.04 -0.94 11.95
N GLY A 31 -10.33 -1.60 11.05
CA GLY A 31 -9.20 -1.01 10.33
C GLY A 31 -9.67 -0.39 9.01
N ILE A 32 -9.28 0.86 8.74
CA ILE A 32 -9.56 1.54 7.47
C ILE A 32 -8.25 1.90 6.81
N TYR A 33 -8.11 1.53 5.54
CA TYR A 33 -6.97 1.89 4.70
C TYR A 33 -7.34 3.07 3.81
N VAL A 34 -6.54 4.14 3.87
CA VAL A 34 -6.77 5.38 3.11
C VAL A 34 -5.53 5.76 2.30
N ASN A 35 -5.76 6.25 1.08
CA ASN A 35 -4.70 6.77 0.20
C ASN A 35 -4.63 8.29 0.18
N ASP A 36 -5.79 8.95 0.17
CA ASP A 36 -5.92 10.42 0.10
C ASP A 36 -7.31 10.80 0.66
N PRO A 37 -7.57 10.57 1.96
CA PRO A 37 -8.92 10.66 2.53
C PRO A 37 -9.53 12.07 2.49
N LEU A 38 -8.70 13.12 2.49
CA LEU A 38 -9.13 14.51 2.48
C LEU A 38 -8.84 15.21 1.14
N GLY A 39 -8.22 14.51 0.18
CA GLY A 39 -7.90 15.08 -1.13
C GLY A 39 -6.75 16.09 -1.08
N MET A 40 -5.82 15.92 -0.15
CA MET A 40 -4.72 16.85 0.08
C MET A 40 -3.48 16.54 -0.76
N SER A 41 -3.43 15.40 -1.44
CA SER A 41 -2.34 15.11 -2.39
C SER A 41 -2.27 16.16 -3.50
N GLU A 42 -1.06 16.46 -3.99
CA GLU A 42 -0.84 17.47 -5.03
C GLU A 42 -1.67 17.18 -6.29
N VAL A 43 -1.73 15.91 -6.69
CA VAL A 43 -2.54 15.45 -7.83
C VAL A 43 -4.02 15.76 -7.59
N THR A 44 -4.56 15.41 -6.43
CA THR A 44 -5.97 15.65 -6.13
C THR A 44 -6.30 17.13 -6.01
N ARG A 45 -5.40 17.94 -5.44
CA ARG A 45 -5.56 19.40 -5.36
C ARG A 45 -5.60 20.02 -6.74
N GLY A 46 -4.70 19.63 -7.64
CA GLY A 46 -4.70 20.09 -9.03
C GLY A 46 -5.98 19.69 -9.79
N LEU A 47 -6.46 18.45 -9.60
CA LEU A 47 -7.74 18.02 -10.16
C LEU A 47 -8.91 18.84 -9.61
N THR A 48 -8.93 19.09 -8.30
CA THR A 48 -9.97 19.89 -7.64
C THR A 48 -9.97 21.33 -8.15
N GLU A 49 -8.79 21.92 -8.37
CA GLU A 49 -8.65 23.27 -8.93
C GLU A 49 -9.22 23.36 -10.35
N VAL A 50 -8.98 22.34 -11.18
CA VAL A 50 -9.47 22.30 -12.57
C VAL A 50 -10.96 22.02 -12.65
N PHE A 51 -11.47 21.06 -11.87
CA PHE A 51 -12.86 20.60 -11.96
C PHE A 51 -13.81 21.31 -11.00
N GLY A 52 -13.31 22.10 -10.05
CA GLY A 52 -14.10 22.88 -9.10
C GLY A 52 -14.67 22.10 -7.92
N GLU A 53 -14.52 20.77 -7.90
CA GLU A 53 -15.04 19.89 -6.85
C GLU A 53 -14.01 18.80 -6.51
N PRO A 54 -13.94 18.36 -5.23
CA PRO A 54 -13.05 17.29 -4.84
C PRO A 54 -13.51 15.95 -5.45
N PRO A 55 -12.59 15.01 -5.72
CA PRO A 55 -12.96 13.70 -6.24
C PRO A 55 -13.93 12.94 -5.32
N TYR A 56 -14.79 12.11 -5.92
CA TYR A 56 -15.83 11.35 -5.22
C TYR A 56 -15.33 10.48 -4.06
N PHE A 57 -14.06 10.05 -4.06
CA PHE A 57 -13.51 9.26 -2.95
C PHE A 57 -13.43 10.06 -1.63
N VAL A 58 -13.31 11.39 -1.69
CA VAL A 58 -13.34 12.26 -0.50
C VAL A 58 -14.72 12.21 0.15
N GLU A 59 -15.78 12.30 -0.67
CA GLU A 59 -17.15 12.18 -0.19
C GLU A 59 -17.45 10.76 0.31
N SER A 60 -16.97 9.74 -0.41
CA SER A 60 -17.09 8.34 0.02
C SER A 60 -16.47 8.09 1.40
N PHE A 61 -15.36 8.77 1.73
CA PHE A 61 -14.72 8.67 3.04
C PHE A 61 -15.57 9.33 4.14
N LYS A 62 -16.19 10.48 3.86
CA LYS A 62 -17.13 11.14 4.78
C LYS A 62 -18.37 10.28 5.04
N GLU A 63 -18.99 9.73 3.98
CA GLU A 63 -20.14 8.83 4.10
C GLU A 63 -19.83 7.58 4.95
N LEU A 64 -18.62 7.02 4.78
CA LEU A 64 -18.14 5.94 5.62
C LEU A 64 -18.02 6.36 7.10
N GLY A 65 -17.48 7.56 7.36
CA GLY A 65 -17.41 8.15 8.70
C GLY A 65 -18.78 8.29 9.35
N ASP A 66 -19.77 8.85 8.64
CA ASP A 66 -21.14 9.00 9.13
C ASP A 66 -21.81 7.66 9.46
N ARG A 67 -21.53 6.63 8.65
CA ARG A 67 -22.01 5.28 8.92
C ARG A 67 -21.35 4.69 10.17
N ILE A 68 -20.04 4.89 10.35
CA ILE A 68 -19.30 4.41 11.53
C ILE A 68 -19.77 5.14 12.79
N MET A 69 -20.00 6.46 12.74
CA MET A 69 -20.58 7.22 13.86
C MET A 69 -21.92 6.63 14.30
N ARG A 70 -22.81 6.31 13.35
CA ARG A 70 -24.09 5.67 13.64
C ARG A 70 -23.93 4.29 14.28
N LEU A 71 -22.90 3.53 13.89
CA LEU A 71 -22.58 2.24 14.51
C LEU A 71 -22.02 2.41 15.93
N LYS A 72 -21.09 3.35 16.15
CA LYS A 72 -20.49 3.64 17.47
C LYS A 72 -21.52 4.09 18.52
N ARG A 73 -22.65 4.67 18.11
CA ARG A 73 -23.78 4.98 19.02
C ARG A 73 -24.49 3.74 19.57
N LYS A 74 -24.34 2.58 18.92
CA LYS A 74 -25.05 1.33 19.25
C LYS A 74 -24.10 0.21 19.71
N LEU A 75 -22.82 0.33 19.38
CA LEU A 75 -21.80 -0.69 19.57
C LEU A 75 -20.53 -0.03 20.10
N GLU A 76 -19.85 -0.72 21.01
CA GLU A 76 -18.50 -0.41 21.45
C GLU A 76 -17.52 -0.84 20.37
N LEU A 77 -17.08 0.10 19.54
CA LEU A 77 -16.15 -0.15 18.44
C LEU A 77 -14.90 0.70 18.62
N LYS A 78 -13.76 0.15 18.17
CA LYS A 78 -12.54 0.92 17.97
C LYS A 78 -12.24 1.05 16.49
N VAL A 79 -11.81 2.23 16.08
CA VAL A 79 -11.53 2.57 14.68
C VAL A 79 -10.08 3.01 14.57
N ILE A 80 -9.31 2.26 13.78
CA ILE A 80 -7.93 2.59 13.43
C ILE A 80 -7.89 2.93 11.95
N VAL A 81 -7.36 4.11 11.61
CA VAL A 81 -7.15 4.51 10.22
C VAL A 81 -5.66 4.57 9.92
N GLY A 82 -5.27 3.96 8.81
CA GLY A 82 -3.87 3.92 8.34
C GLY A 82 -3.80 3.89 6.82
N GLY A 83 -2.61 3.72 6.27
CA GLY A 83 -2.35 3.81 4.83
C GLY A 83 -1.60 5.09 4.48
N PRO A 84 -1.14 5.24 3.22
CA PRO A 84 -0.22 6.31 2.84
C PRO A 84 -0.81 7.72 2.99
N GLY A 85 -2.14 7.88 2.97
CA GLY A 85 -2.81 9.16 3.18
C GLY A 85 -3.24 9.43 4.63
N SER A 86 -2.89 8.57 5.60
CA SER A 86 -3.39 8.73 6.97
C SER A 86 -2.88 10.00 7.67
N TRP A 87 -1.74 10.54 7.23
CA TRP A 87 -1.16 11.77 7.77
C TRP A 87 -2.10 12.97 7.65
N GLU A 88 -2.96 13.02 6.63
CA GLU A 88 -3.93 14.10 6.42
C GLU A 88 -4.89 14.25 7.61
N LEU A 89 -5.24 13.13 8.25
CA LEU A 89 -6.16 13.07 9.38
C LEU A 89 -5.52 13.50 10.70
N THR A 90 -4.21 13.71 10.74
CA THR A 90 -3.52 14.18 11.95
C THR A 90 -3.71 15.68 12.21
N ILE A 91 -4.12 16.43 11.19
CA ILE A 91 -4.40 17.87 11.27
C ILE A 91 -5.62 18.12 12.18
N ASP A 92 -6.68 17.35 11.94
CA ASP A 92 -7.89 17.33 12.75
C ASP A 92 -8.44 15.91 12.72
N VAL A 93 -8.28 15.17 13.82
CA VAL A 93 -8.67 13.76 13.90
C VAL A 93 -10.18 13.67 14.15
N PRO A 94 -10.98 13.17 13.19
CA PRO A 94 -12.41 13.00 13.37
C PRO A 94 -12.77 12.21 14.63
N ASP A 95 -13.82 12.61 15.35
CA ASP A 95 -14.24 11.97 16.61
C ASP A 95 -14.54 10.48 16.50
N TRP A 96 -14.98 10.04 15.31
CA TRP A 96 -15.29 8.64 15.05
C TRP A 96 -14.04 7.76 14.91
N ILE A 97 -12.87 8.37 14.71
CA ILE A 97 -11.57 7.70 14.66
C ILE A 97 -10.96 7.67 16.08
N ASP A 98 -10.61 6.46 16.54
CA ASP A 98 -9.94 6.28 17.83
C ASP A 98 -8.43 6.45 17.68
N THR A 99 -7.84 5.96 16.58
CA THR A 99 -6.40 6.06 16.32
C THR A 99 -6.11 6.29 14.84
N VAL A 100 -5.29 7.29 14.53
CA VAL A 100 -4.62 7.43 13.24
C VAL A 100 -3.21 6.85 13.35
N LEU A 101 -2.90 5.81 12.56
CA LEU A 101 -1.57 5.21 12.46
C LEU A 101 -0.88 5.76 11.21
N VAL A 102 0.19 6.53 11.42
CA VAL A 102 1.02 7.10 10.35
C VAL A 102 2.35 6.36 10.28
N GLY A 103 2.73 5.86 9.11
CA GLY A 103 3.97 5.09 8.94
C GLY A 103 3.75 3.57 8.94
N GLU A 104 4.71 2.82 9.48
CA GLU A 104 4.75 1.36 9.38
C GLU A 104 3.97 0.66 10.50
N ALA A 105 3.24 -0.41 10.15
CA ALA A 105 2.30 -1.06 11.07
C ALA A 105 2.87 -2.34 11.69
N GLU A 106 3.97 -2.86 11.16
CA GLU A 106 4.53 -4.18 11.44
C GLU A 106 4.82 -4.44 12.93
N ILE A 107 5.21 -3.39 13.67
CA ILE A 107 5.47 -3.44 15.12
C ILE A 107 4.32 -2.78 15.89
N THR A 108 3.95 -1.58 15.47
CA THR A 108 3.05 -0.71 16.22
C THR A 108 1.62 -1.24 16.27
N LEU A 109 1.07 -1.74 15.15
CA LEU A 109 -0.31 -2.25 15.14
C LEU A 109 -0.49 -3.47 16.07
N PRO A 110 0.36 -4.51 16.03
CA PRO A 110 0.28 -5.61 17.00
C PRO A 110 0.35 -5.15 18.45
N ARG A 111 1.18 -4.14 18.76
CA ARG A 111 1.28 -3.57 20.10
C ARG A 111 -0.04 -2.94 20.54
N LEU A 112 -0.62 -2.05 19.73
CA LEU A 112 -1.90 -1.39 20.00
C LEU A 112 -3.02 -2.42 20.23
N LEU A 113 -3.09 -3.45 19.40
CA LEU A 113 -4.10 -4.50 19.50
C LEU A 113 -3.96 -5.34 20.77
N LYS A 114 -2.71 -5.64 21.17
CA LYS A 114 -2.40 -6.42 22.38
C LYS A 114 -2.67 -5.64 23.66
N GLU A 115 -2.22 -4.40 23.71
CA GLU A 115 -2.30 -3.54 24.91
C GLU A 115 -3.68 -2.90 25.06
N ARG A 116 -4.48 -2.88 23.99
CA ARG A 116 -5.79 -2.20 23.94
C ARG A 116 -5.69 -0.71 24.28
N ASP A 117 -4.53 -0.12 24.04
CA ASP A 117 -4.29 1.31 24.10
C ASP A 117 -4.41 1.91 22.69
N PHE A 118 -5.22 2.96 22.56
CA PHE A 118 -5.62 3.55 21.29
C PHE A 118 -5.45 5.07 21.37
N PRO A 119 -4.21 5.59 21.35
CA PRO A 119 -3.95 7.02 21.29
C PRO A 119 -4.52 7.61 19.99
N LYS A 120 -4.88 8.90 20.03
CA LYS A 120 -5.49 9.59 18.87
C LYS A 120 -4.63 9.55 17.62
N VAL A 121 -3.33 9.75 17.77
CA VAL A 121 -2.35 9.65 16.70
C VAL A 121 -1.16 8.84 17.20
N VAL A 122 -0.67 7.92 16.36
CA VAL A 122 0.53 7.14 16.64
C VAL A 122 1.38 7.04 15.38
N TYR A 123 2.67 7.24 15.56
CA TYR A 123 3.65 7.09 14.49
C TYR A 123 4.23 5.67 14.55
N GLY A 124 4.03 4.95 13.45
CA GLY A 124 4.48 3.61 13.22
C GLY A 124 5.99 3.51 13.10
N GLU A 125 6.57 2.55 13.82
CA GLU A 125 8.01 2.32 13.84
C GLU A 125 8.46 1.58 12.57
N GLU A 126 9.59 2.01 12.01
CA GLU A 126 10.22 1.28 10.92
C GLU A 126 10.56 -0.16 11.35
N SER A 127 10.26 -1.13 10.50
CA SER A 127 10.51 -2.53 10.79
C SER A 127 11.38 -3.20 9.73
N ASP A 128 12.38 -3.96 10.17
CA ASP A 128 13.10 -4.92 9.31
C ASP A 128 12.37 -6.26 9.22
N LYS A 129 11.20 -6.40 9.89
CA LYS A 129 10.39 -7.61 9.86
C LYS A 129 9.39 -7.52 8.72
N PHE A 130 9.72 -8.17 7.62
CA PHE A 130 8.83 -8.32 6.48
C PHE A 130 8.13 -9.67 6.53
N PHE A 131 6.84 -9.67 6.18
CA PHE A 131 6.05 -10.87 6.00
C PHE A 131 5.39 -10.87 4.63
N PRO A 132 5.16 -12.05 4.03
CA PRO A 132 4.47 -12.13 2.75
C PRO A 132 2.98 -11.84 2.92
N ILE A 133 2.36 -11.27 1.89
CA ILE A 133 0.90 -11.28 1.74
C ILE A 133 0.38 -12.73 1.74
N ARG A 134 -0.89 -12.93 2.10
CA ARG A 134 -1.55 -14.26 2.07
C ARG A 134 -2.54 -14.46 0.95
N GLY A 135 -2.96 -13.37 0.31
CA GLY A 135 -3.86 -13.37 -0.83
C GLY A 135 -3.50 -12.27 -1.83
N PRO A 136 -3.97 -12.37 -3.08
CA PRO A 136 -3.56 -11.46 -4.14
C PRO A 136 -4.05 -10.03 -3.88
N SER A 137 -3.20 -9.04 -4.14
CA SER A 137 -3.59 -7.63 -4.19
C SER A 137 -4.26 -7.31 -5.53
N ALA A 138 -4.90 -6.14 -5.65
CA ALA A 138 -5.64 -5.78 -6.86
C ALA A 138 -4.72 -5.57 -8.08
N LEU A 139 -3.50 -5.06 -7.86
CA LEU A 139 -2.59 -4.67 -8.94
C LEU A 139 -1.38 -5.59 -9.07
N ALA A 140 -1.45 -6.80 -8.50
CA ALA A 140 -0.36 -7.79 -8.51
C ALA A 140 0.95 -7.26 -7.89
N GLU A 141 0.87 -6.34 -6.94
CA GLU A 141 2.01 -5.64 -6.36
C GLU A 141 2.92 -6.58 -5.55
N VAL A 142 4.23 -6.44 -5.73
CA VAL A 142 5.28 -7.12 -4.97
C VAL A 142 6.35 -6.10 -4.62
N GLU A 143 6.53 -5.82 -3.34
CA GLU A 143 7.55 -4.87 -2.86
C GLU A 143 8.95 -5.49 -2.99
N ILE A 144 9.90 -4.73 -3.54
CA ILE A 144 11.31 -5.15 -3.63
C ILE A 144 12.20 -4.45 -2.59
N SER A 145 11.83 -3.23 -2.20
CA SER A 145 12.50 -2.47 -1.17
C SER A 145 11.55 -1.47 -0.54
N ARG A 146 11.85 -1.12 0.72
CA ARG A 146 11.17 -0.07 1.49
C ARG A 146 12.21 0.88 2.05
N LYS A 147 12.24 2.12 1.54
CA LYS A 147 13.36 3.04 1.78
C LYS A 147 14.66 2.32 1.39
N GLU A 148 15.66 2.31 2.27
CA GLU A 148 16.95 1.61 2.05
C GLU A 148 16.91 0.11 2.36
N ARG A 149 15.81 -0.41 2.93
CA ARG A 149 15.69 -1.81 3.34
C ARG A 149 15.22 -2.67 2.17
N LYS A 150 15.95 -3.75 1.90
CA LYS A 150 15.59 -4.74 0.88
C LYS A 150 14.59 -5.73 1.44
N ILE A 151 13.60 -6.11 0.64
CA ILE A 151 12.67 -7.17 1.02
C ILE A 151 13.41 -8.51 1.00
N PRO A 152 13.32 -9.34 2.06
CA PRO A 152 13.97 -10.65 2.09
C PRO A 152 13.53 -11.52 0.91
N LEU A 153 14.47 -12.24 0.29
CA LEU A 153 14.22 -13.03 -0.92
C LEU A 153 13.11 -14.07 -0.75
N GLU A 154 13.01 -14.68 0.44
CA GLU A 154 11.94 -15.62 0.81
C GLU A 154 10.56 -14.96 0.74
N VAL A 155 10.43 -13.74 1.29
CA VAL A 155 9.19 -12.95 1.26
C VAL A 155 8.87 -12.60 -0.19
N PHE A 156 9.85 -12.06 -0.92
CA PHE A 156 9.70 -11.69 -2.33
C PHE A 156 9.19 -12.86 -3.20
N LYS A 157 9.84 -14.03 -3.10
CA LYS A 157 9.41 -15.26 -3.81
C LYS A 157 7.99 -15.67 -3.46
N LYS A 158 7.63 -15.61 -2.17
CA LYS A 158 6.29 -16.00 -1.75
C LYS A 158 5.21 -15.08 -2.30
N GLU A 159 5.47 -13.77 -2.32
CA GLU A 159 4.52 -12.81 -2.89
C GLU A 159 4.40 -12.96 -4.40
N MET A 160 5.50 -13.19 -5.12
CA MET A 160 5.46 -13.48 -6.55
C MET A 160 4.61 -14.72 -6.86
N GLU A 161 4.76 -15.81 -6.09
CA GLU A 161 3.93 -17.02 -6.24
C GLU A 161 2.44 -16.69 -6.13
N ILE A 162 2.05 -15.94 -5.09
CA ILE A 162 0.65 -15.59 -4.81
C ILE A 162 0.08 -14.69 -5.91
N GLN A 163 0.81 -13.65 -6.30
CA GLN A 163 0.35 -12.70 -7.31
C GLN A 163 0.30 -13.33 -8.70
N SER A 164 1.34 -14.07 -9.08
CA SER A 164 1.44 -14.76 -10.36
C SER A 164 0.34 -15.81 -10.53
N LYS A 165 0.10 -16.65 -9.53
CA LYS A 165 -0.92 -17.70 -9.60
C LYS A 165 -2.32 -17.15 -9.86
N TYR A 166 -2.62 -15.95 -9.37
CA TYR A 166 -3.92 -15.33 -9.55
C TYR A 166 -4.01 -14.45 -10.80
N HIS A 167 -2.96 -13.68 -11.11
CA HIS A 167 -2.99 -12.65 -12.16
C HIS A 167 -2.27 -13.04 -13.45
N GLY A 168 -1.41 -14.06 -13.43
CA GLY A 168 -0.47 -14.38 -14.51
C GLY A 168 0.63 -13.33 -14.72
N LYS A 169 0.79 -12.40 -13.77
CA LYS A 169 1.74 -11.28 -13.81
C LYS A 169 2.15 -10.86 -12.40
N VAL A 170 3.21 -10.08 -12.33
CA VAL A 170 3.68 -9.39 -11.11
C VAL A 170 3.93 -7.91 -11.42
N ASN A 171 3.73 -7.04 -10.44
CA ASN A 171 4.01 -5.62 -10.51
C ASN A 171 5.00 -5.25 -9.40
N LEU A 172 6.26 -5.03 -9.76
CA LEU A 172 7.30 -4.69 -8.80
C LEU A 172 7.12 -3.24 -8.33
N ILE A 173 7.11 -3.05 -7.01
CA ILE A 173 6.95 -1.74 -6.37
C ILE A 173 8.10 -1.42 -5.43
N SER A 174 8.48 -0.15 -5.38
CA SER A 174 9.44 0.47 -4.47
C SER A 174 9.27 2.00 -4.54
N LYS A 175 10.04 2.77 -3.76
CA LYS A 175 10.08 4.23 -3.94
C LYS A 175 10.57 4.59 -5.34
N ASP A 176 11.64 3.92 -5.75
CA ASP A 176 12.24 3.99 -7.06
C ASP A 176 12.88 2.63 -7.34
N LEU A 177 12.57 2.03 -8.49
CA LEU A 177 13.09 0.71 -8.85
C LEU A 177 14.57 0.80 -9.23
N PHE A 178 14.98 1.87 -9.90
CA PHE A 178 16.33 2.01 -10.46
C PHE A 178 17.36 2.50 -9.45
N SER A 179 16.91 3.00 -8.29
CA SER A 179 17.77 3.21 -7.13
C SER A 179 18.17 1.91 -6.42
N TYR A 180 17.63 0.73 -6.80
CA TYR A 180 17.97 -0.53 -6.15
C TYR A 180 19.44 -0.92 -6.44
N LYS A 181 20.30 -0.85 -5.42
CA LYS A 181 21.72 -1.19 -5.52
C LYS A 181 22.10 -2.45 -4.71
N PRO A 182 23.12 -3.22 -5.14
CA PRO A 182 23.85 -3.07 -6.40
C PRO A 182 22.97 -3.45 -7.60
N GLU A 183 23.29 -2.89 -8.77
CA GLU A 183 22.53 -3.06 -10.00
C GLU A 183 22.37 -4.54 -10.40
N GLU A 184 23.41 -5.37 -10.20
CA GLU A 184 23.37 -6.81 -10.52
C GLU A 184 22.34 -7.58 -9.68
N GLU A 185 22.04 -7.11 -8.46
CA GLU A 185 20.95 -7.69 -7.66
C GLU A 185 19.59 -7.32 -8.23
N LEU A 186 19.40 -6.08 -8.69
CA LEU A 186 18.17 -5.68 -9.40
C LEU A 186 17.95 -6.57 -10.62
N PHE A 187 18.97 -6.78 -11.44
CA PHE A 187 18.89 -7.67 -12.60
C PHE A 187 18.54 -9.11 -12.23
N SER A 188 19.08 -9.60 -11.13
CA SER A 188 18.75 -10.94 -10.60
C SER A 188 17.29 -11.02 -10.17
N LEU A 189 16.76 -9.97 -9.52
CA LEU A 189 15.34 -9.88 -9.14
C LEU A 189 14.42 -9.80 -10.36
N LEU A 190 14.77 -9.00 -11.38
CA LEU A 190 14.00 -8.90 -12.62
C LEU A 190 13.96 -10.24 -13.36
N LYS A 191 15.11 -10.91 -13.46
CA LYS A 191 15.21 -12.24 -14.08
C LYS A 191 14.36 -13.25 -13.32
N LEU A 192 14.43 -13.25 -11.99
CA LEU A 192 13.59 -14.11 -11.16
C LEU A 192 12.10 -13.79 -11.36
N ALA A 193 11.70 -12.51 -11.33
CA ALA A 193 10.32 -12.10 -11.53
C ALA A 193 9.77 -12.55 -12.89
N SER A 194 10.60 -12.54 -13.94
CA SER A 194 10.20 -13.00 -15.28
C SER A 194 9.83 -14.48 -15.32
N SER A 195 10.35 -15.31 -14.41
CA SER A 195 9.95 -16.72 -14.31
C SER A 195 8.58 -16.92 -13.67
N TYR A 196 7.99 -15.86 -13.10
CA TYR A 196 6.64 -15.85 -12.50
C TYR A 196 5.61 -15.18 -13.43
N GLY A 197 5.93 -14.93 -14.70
CA GLY A 197 5.01 -14.37 -15.69
C GLY A 197 5.39 -12.94 -16.08
N LYS A 198 4.41 -12.18 -16.59
CA LYS A 198 4.70 -10.84 -17.11
C LYS A 198 5.07 -9.89 -15.97
N VAL A 199 6.19 -9.20 -16.10
CA VAL A 199 6.68 -8.23 -15.12
C VAL A 199 6.24 -6.83 -15.51
N TYR A 200 5.64 -6.12 -14.57
CA TYR A 200 5.35 -4.70 -14.63
C TYR A 200 6.14 -3.99 -13.53
N PHE A 201 6.45 -2.73 -13.78
CA PHE A 201 6.94 -1.77 -12.80
C PHE A 201 6.64 -0.38 -13.35
N SER A 202 6.47 0.59 -12.47
CA SER A 202 6.17 1.96 -12.89
C SER A 202 6.86 3.02 -12.06
N GLN A 203 7.26 2.72 -10.83
CA GLN A 203 7.90 3.67 -9.92
C GLN A 203 9.38 3.79 -10.25
N ILE A 204 9.70 4.76 -11.11
CA ILE A 204 11.07 5.16 -11.43
C ILE A 204 11.16 6.69 -11.43
N THR A 205 12.32 7.24 -11.10
CA THR A 205 12.56 8.68 -11.16
C THR A 205 13.47 9.05 -12.32
N VAL A 206 13.46 10.32 -12.74
CA VAL A 206 14.30 10.79 -13.85
C VAL A 206 15.79 10.72 -13.46
N GLU A 207 16.10 10.90 -12.18
CA GLU A 207 17.44 10.93 -11.62
C GLU A 207 18.12 9.57 -11.64
N SER A 208 17.38 8.48 -11.42
CA SER A 208 17.95 7.13 -11.34
C SER A 208 18.04 6.41 -12.67
N VAL A 209 17.26 6.85 -13.67
CA VAL A 209 17.27 6.27 -15.03
C VAL A 209 18.68 6.22 -15.65
N PRO A 210 19.51 7.29 -15.60
CA PRO A 210 20.88 7.24 -16.12
C PRO A 210 21.82 6.29 -15.36
N GLU A 211 21.44 5.86 -14.15
CA GLU A 211 22.29 5.02 -13.30
C GLU A 211 22.11 3.51 -13.54
N VAL A 212 21.21 3.12 -14.44
CA VAL A 212 20.89 1.73 -14.74
C VAL A 212 21.02 1.45 -16.24
N ARG A 213 21.62 0.33 -16.60
CA ARG A 213 21.72 -0.17 -17.97
C ARG A 213 20.35 -0.64 -18.47
N LEU A 214 19.58 0.28 -19.06
CA LEU A 214 18.23 0.02 -19.56
C LEU A 214 18.20 -1.06 -20.65
N GLU A 215 19.24 -1.19 -21.46
CA GLU A 215 19.37 -2.26 -22.45
C GLU A 215 19.30 -3.62 -21.76
N ARG A 216 19.92 -3.73 -20.58
CA ARG A 216 19.94 -4.96 -19.81
C ARG A 216 18.58 -5.27 -19.19
N VAL A 217 17.88 -4.25 -18.69
CA VAL A 217 16.48 -4.38 -18.23
C VAL A 217 15.59 -4.87 -19.37
N ARG A 218 15.73 -4.26 -20.56
CA ARG A 218 14.99 -4.64 -21.77
C ARG A 218 15.24 -6.10 -22.15
N GLU A 219 16.50 -6.53 -22.19
CA GLU A 219 16.88 -7.90 -22.49
C GLU A 219 16.30 -8.91 -21.49
N ILE A 220 16.46 -8.65 -20.19
CA ILE A 220 16.01 -9.56 -19.12
C ILE A 220 14.49 -9.77 -19.17
N LEU A 221 13.75 -8.70 -19.42
CA LEU A 221 12.29 -8.73 -19.43
C LEU A 221 11.69 -8.96 -20.81
N GLY A 222 12.51 -9.10 -21.85
CA GLY A 222 12.08 -9.27 -23.23
C GLY A 222 11.21 -8.10 -23.73
N LEU A 223 11.54 -6.87 -23.32
CA LEU A 223 10.74 -5.70 -23.61
C LEU A 223 10.93 -5.23 -25.06
N ASN A 224 9.83 -4.86 -25.69
CA ASN A 224 9.73 -4.34 -27.06
C ASN A 224 8.57 -3.34 -27.16
N GLU A 225 8.41 -2.75 -28.34
CA GLU A 225 7.38 -1.75 -28.64
C GLU A 225 5.94 -2.22 -28.39
N ASN A 226 5.69 -3.53 -28.36
CA ASN A 226 4.36 -4.12 -28.19
C ASN A 226 4.05 -4.51 -26.74
N ASN A 227 5.06 -4.64 -25.87
CA ASN A 227 4.85 -5.14 -24.50
C ASN A 227 5.38 -4.22 -23.39
N TRP A 228 6.16 -3.19 -23.74
CA TRP A 228 6.56 -2.11 -22.87
C TRP A 228 5.37 -1.20 -22.55
N ARG A 229 5.20 -0.85 -21.28
CA ARG A 229 4.31 0.23 -20.87
C ARG A 229 5.19 1.34 -20.35
N SER A 230 4.92 2.58 -20.79
CA SER A 230 5.65 3.72 -20.27
C SER A 230 5.51 3.73 -18.75
N PRO A 231 6.62 3.73 -18.01
CA PRO A 231 6.59 3.82 -16.56
C PRO A 231 6.04 5.21 -16.17
N VAL A 232 5.43 5.29 -15.00
CA VAL A 232 4.98 6.56 -14.45
C VAL A 232 6.21 7.20 -13.81
N LEU A 233 6.80 8.18 -14.49
CA LEU A 233 7.87 8.96 -13.90
C LEU A 233 7.32 9.67 -12.65
N SER A 234 7.77 9.26 -11.47
CA SER A 234 7.58 10.06 -10.27
C SER A 234 8.63 11.17 -10.31
N THR A 235 8.15 12.41 -10.41
CA THR A 235 8.95 13.62 -10.23
C THR A 235 9.49 13.73 -8.81
#